data_AF-W7T7W5-F1
#
_entry.id   AF-W7T7W5-F1
#
_cell.length_a   1.000
_cell.length_b   1.000
_cell.length_c   1.000
_cell.angle_alpha   90.00
_cell.angle_beta   90.00
_cell.angle_gamma   90.00
#
_symmetry.space_group_name_H-M   'P 1'
#
loop_
_entity.id
_entity.type
_entity.pdbx_description
1 polymer ?
#
loop_
_entity_poly.entity_id
_entity_poly.type
_entity_poly.pdbx_seq_one_letter_code
_entity_poly.pdbx_strand_id
1 'polypeptide(L)'
;MGSLHALLLRPLGEARTWRATLHLLGGVFWSVGNTLVLLVGLIVTLCPIPAVMTFGAMVSATQFNVTTSGFVVLLLLLLILPVGVFGFVGTGYALEACARLEVGWHRSILGVDIPLTLQLPVRGRLLPLFGRMVRDLRLWRLMAYQLVRLPVALLTGALTLLAWALPLVVAVIAAVFFVDLTVASINRPYLRHGDVWAGAPLLLLALLIPVVPYLVRWMQAWQLALARRYLGQLSAEQLAARVFEVEQRREDAMAAAETERRRIERDLHDGAQQQLVALAMLLGRAKRKYDSDPEATRALLEEAHRSAKDAIVELRELTRGL
;
A
#
# COMPACT_ATOMS: atom_id res chain seq x y z
N MET A 1 16.03 27.36 -21.76
CA MET A 1 15.93 27.63 -20.30
C MET A 1 14.62 27.17 -19.66
N GLY A 2 13.51 26.97 -20.40
CA GLY A 2 12.21 26.57 -19.79
C GLY A 2 12.15 25.16 -19.18
N SER A 3 12.94 24.19 -19.67
CA SER A 3 12.87 22.80 -19.22
C SER A 3 13.47 22.56 -17.82
N LEU A 4 14.60 23.20 -17.50
CA LEU A 4 15.27 23.07 -16.20
C LEU A 4 14.46 23.72 -15.07
N HIS A 5 13.91 24.90 -15.32
CA HIS A 5 13.04 25.60 -14.36
C HIS A 5 11.77 24.79 -14.06
N ALA A 6 11.14 24.23 -15.09
CA ALA A 6 9.98 23.37 -14.92
C ALA A 6 10.33 22.11 -14.11
N LEU A 7 11.49 21.50 -14.33
CA LEU A 7 11.89 20.28 -13.63
C LEU A 7 12.19 20.52 -12.14
N LEU A 8 12.85 21.63 -11.80
CA LEU A 8 13.21 21.99 -10.41
C LEU A 8 11.99 22.38 -9.56
N LEU A 9 11.01 23.08 -10.13
CA LEU A 9 9.83 23.54 -9.40
C LEU A 9 8.65 22.58 -9.44
N ARG A 10 8.65 21.61 -10.37
CA ARG A 10 7.62 20.57 -10.48
C ARG A 10 7.18 19.96 -9.14
N PRO A 11 8.08 19.53 -8.23
CA PRO A 11 7.65 18.89 -7.00
C PRO A 11 6.95 19.83 -6.02
N LEU A 12 7.16 21.16 -6.09
CA LEU A 12 6.45 22.13 -5.24
C LEU A 12 4.98 22.27 -5.64
N GLY A 13 4.68 22.09 -6.94
CA GLY A 13 3.31 22.07 -7.46
C GLY A 13 2.60 20.71 -7.33
N GLU A 14 3.34 19.64 -7.02
CA GLU A 14 2.77 18.30 -6.89
C GLU A 14 2.12 18.10 -5.51
N ALA A 15 0.83 17.77 -5.49
CA ALA A 15 0.10 17.42 -4.25
C ALA A 15 0.76 16.27 -3.46
N ARG A 16 1.53 15.39 -4.13
CA ARG A 16 2.26 14.29 -3.51
C ARG A 16 3.35 14.76 -2.55
N THR A 17 4.03 15.87 -2.84
CA THR A 17 5.06 16.42 -1.97
C THR A 17 4.47 16.93 -0.66
N TRP A 18 3.37 17.69 -0.75
CA TRP A 18 2.68 18.22 0.43
C TRP A 18 2.10 17.11 1.30
N ARG A 19 1.54 16.06 0.68
CA ARG A 19 1.12 14.84 1.38
C ARG A 19 2.28 14.14 2.08
N ALA A 20 3.47 14.10 1.48
CA ALA A 20 4.67 13.55 2.10
C ALA A 20 5.11 14.36 3.33
N THR A 21 5.17 15.69 3.23
CA THR A 21 5.49 16.58 4.35
C THR A 21 4.51 16.38 5.51
N LEU A 22 3.20 16.42 5.22
CA LEU A 22 2.16 16.21 6.22
C LEU A 22 2.26 14.82 6.87
N HIS A 23 2.60 13.79 6.09
CA HIS A 23 2.79 12.46 6.61
C HIS A 23 3.98 12.35 7.56
N LEU A 24 5.13 12.95 7.23
CA LEU A 24 6.31 12.94 8.10
C LEU A 24 6.05 13.68 9.41
N LEU A 25 5.40 14.85 9.35
CA LEU A 25 5.05 15.64 10.54
C LEU A 25 3.99 14.94 11.40
N GLY A 26 2.90 14.47 10.79
CA GLY A 26 1.86 13.71 11.49
C GLY A 26 2.37 12.38 12.05
N GLY A 27 3.35 11.76 11.37
CA GLY A 27 3.98 10.52 11.79
C GLY A 27 4.67 10.61 13.15
N VAL A 28 5.20 11.78 13.53
CA VAL A 28 5.76 12.03 14.86
C VAL A 28 4.70 11.87 15.94
N PHE A 29 3.59 12.60 15.80
CA PHE A 29 2.49 12.56 16.76
C PHE A 29 1.93 11.15 16.91
N TRP A 30 1.74 10.47 15.79
CA TRP A 30 1.28 9.09 15.77
C TRP A 30 2.23 8.13 16.49
N SER A 31 3.54 8.25 16.23
CA SER A 31 4.54 7.37 16.84
C SER A 31 4.67 7.60 18.34
N VAL A 32 4.59 8.85 18.80
CA VAL A 32 4.60 9.19 20.23
C VAL A 32 3.38 8.57 20.92
N GLY A 33 2.17 8.75 20.35
CA GLY A 33 0.94 8.19 20.90
C GLY A 33 0.99 6.67 21.03
N ASN A 34 1.40 5.96 19.99
CA ASN A 34 1.50 4.49 20.02
C ASN A 34 2.56 3.99 21.00
N THR A 35 3.70 4.68 21.10
CA THR A 35 4.74 4.30 22.04
C THR A 35 4.29 4.53 23.47
N LEU A 36 3.54 5.61 23.74
CA LEU A 36 2.92 5.82 25.04
C LEU A 36 1.93 4.71 25.39
N VAL A 37 1.08 4.30 24.46
CA VAL A 37 0.17 3.15 24.66
C VAL A 37 0.96 1.89 25.01
N LEU A 38 2.05 1.61 24.29
CA LEU A 38 2.93 0.46 24.57
C LEU A 38 3.58 0.57 25.96
N LEU A 39 4.10 1.74 26.32
CA LEU A 39 4.77 1.97 27.61
C LEU A 39 3.80 1.91 28.78
N VAL A 40 2.63 2.55 28.67
CA VAL A 40 1.56 2.46 29.68
C VAL A 40 1.11 1.02 29.82
N GLY A 41 0.91 0.32 28.70
CA GLY A 41 0.57 -1.09 28.68
C GLY A 41 1.62 -1.98 29.36
N LEU A 42 2.90 -1.73 29.08
CA LEU A 42 4.02 -2.41 29.72
C LEU A 42 4.06 -2.10 31.22
N ILE A 43 3.82 -0.85 31.62
CA ILE A 43 3.71 -0.46 33.03
C ILE A 43 2.58 -1.23 33.68
N VAL A 44 1.37 -1.27 33.12
CA VAL A 44 0.25 -2.04 33.71
C VAL A 44 0.59 -3.54 33.81
N THR A 45 1.33 -4.06 32.82
CA THR A 45 1.76 -5.47 32.80
C THR A 45 2.83 -5.79 33.83
N LEU A 46 3.81 -4.90 34.04
CA LEU A 46 4.99 -5.11 34.89
C LEU A 46 4.87 -4.49 36.30
N CYS A 47 4.03 -3.47 36.48
CA CYS A 47 3.77 -2.77 37.74
C CYS A 47 3.56 -3.70 38.94
N PRO A 48 2.87 -4.84 38.80
CA PRO A 48 2.64 -5.65 39.98
C PRO A 48 3.83 -6.57 40.32
N ILE A 49 4.89 -6.66 39.49
CA ILE A 49 6.10 -7.45 39.78
C ILE A 49 6.92 -6.85 40.94
N PRO A 50 7.30 -5.56 40.94
CA PRO A 50 7.98 -4.94 42.08
C PRO A 50 7.20 -5.07 43.39
N ALA A 51 5.87 -4.95 43.35
CA ALA A 51 5.01 -5.10 44.53
C ALA A 51 5.11 -6.50 45.15
N VAL A 52 5.18 -7.55 44.32
CA VAL A 52 5.44 -8.92 44.80
C VAL A 52 6.85 -9.04 45.40
N MET A 53 7.86 -8.46 44.76
CA MET A 53 9.25 -8.57 45.21
C MET A 53 9.51 -7.82 46.53
N THR A 54 9.03 -6.59 46.66
CA THR A 54 9.19 -5.79 47.88
C THR A 54 8.40 -6.40 49.04
N PHE A 55 7.19 -6.91 48.77
CA PHE A 55 6.40 -7.60 49.76
C PHE A 55 7.08 -8.91 50.20
N GLY A 56 7.58 -9.71 49.25
CA GLY A 56 8.34 -10.92 49.55
C GLY A 56 9.58 -10.64 50.40
N ALA A 57 10.30 -9.55 50.11
CA ALA A 57 11.44 -9.10 50.91
C ALA A 57 11.03 -8.64 52.32
N MET A 58 9.93 -7.90 52.46
CA MET A 58 9.39 -7.47 53.77
C MET A 58 8.97 -8.65 54.65
N VAL A 59 8.31 -9.65 54.05
CA VAL A 59 7.94 -10.91 54.73
C VAL A 59 9.18 -11.71 55.12
N SER A 60 10.18 -11.78 54.25
CA SER A 60 11.45 -12.47 54.54
C SER A 60 12.23 -11.80 55.67
N ALA A 61 12.15 -10.46 55.79
CA ALA A 61 12.78 -9.69 56.85
C ALA A 61 12.05 -9.80 58.21
N THR A 62 10.74 -10.06 58.20
CA THR A 62 9.90 -10.16 59.40
C THR A 62 9.61 -11.62 59.68
N GLN A 63 10.51 -12.35 60.34
CA GLN A 63 10.37 -13.80 60.52
C GLN A 63 9.01 -14.20 61.14
N PHE A 64 8.14 -14.83 60.33
CA PHE A 64 6.85 -15.40 60.73
C PHE A 64 6.52 -16.62 59.85
N ASN A 65 5.84 -17.60 60.44
CA ASN A 65 5.50 -18.95 59.93
C ASN A 65 5.48 -19.11 58.40
N VAL A 66 6.26 -20.08 57.88
CA VAL A 66 6.36 -20.45 56.46
C VAL A 66 4.97 -20.61 55.81
N THR A 67 3.99 -21.13 56.56
CA THR A 67 2.61 -21.35 56.10
C THR A 67 1.84 -20.03 55.86
N THR A 68 1.96 -19.05 56.75
CA THR A 68 1.27 -17.75 56.60
C THR A 68 1.88 -16.94 55.48
N SER A 69 3.21 -16.96 55.36
CA SER A 69 3.96 -16.30 54.30
C SER A 69 3.61 -16.86 52.91
N GLY A 70 3.51 -18.19 52.80
CA GLY A 70 3.07 -18.85 51.55
C GLY A 70 1.65 -18.47 51.15
N PHE A 71 0.71 -18.41 52.11
CA PHE A 71 -0.67 -18.03 51.83
C PHE A 71 -0.80 -16.58 51.35
N VAL A 72 -0.09 -15.63 51.98
CA VAL A 72 -0.16 -14.23 51.56
C VAL A 72 0.50 -13.99 50.21
N VAL A 73 1.64 -14.64 49.94
CA VAL A 73 2.27 -14.60 48.60
C VAL A 73 1.33 -15.18 47.54
N LEU A 74 0.67 -16.31 47.82
CA LEU A 74 -0.32 -16.89 46.92
C LEU A 74 -1.50 -15.93 46.66
N LEU A 75 -2.03 -15.28 47.71
CA LEU A 75 -3.15 -14.35 47.61
C LEU A 75 -2.77 -13.10 46.80
N LEU A 76 -1.56 -12.57 47.02
CA LEU A 76 -1.03 -11.46 46.22
C LEU A 76 -0.83 -11.85 44.76
N LEU A 77 -0.25 -13.02 44.48
CA LEU A 77 -0.11 -13.53 43.10
C LEU A 77 -1.49 -13.69 42.44
N LEU A 78 -2.49 -14.17 43.17
CA LEU A 78 -3.88 -14.26 42.72
C LEU A 78 -4.50 -12.91 42.38
N LEU A 79 -4.12 -11.84 43.09
CA LEU A 79 -4.58 -10.47 42.82
C LEU A 79 -3.85 -9.82 41.64
N ILE A 80 -2.55 -10.08 41.53
CA ILE A 80 -1.61 -9.39 40.64
C ILE A 80 -1.56 -10.00 39.24
N LEU A 81 -1.58 -11.33 39.16
CA LEU A 81 -1.47 -12.05 37.89
C LEU A 81 -2.62 -11.71 36.93
N PRO A 82 -3.89 -11.59 37.38
CA PRO A 82 -4.96 -11.08 36.53
C PRO A 82 -4.62 -9.70 35.96
N VAL A 83 -4.19 -8.74 36.79
CA VAL A 83 -3.86 -7.38 36.34
C VAL A 83 -2.80 -7.39 35.24
N GLY A 84 -1.75 -8.20 35.38
CA GLY A 84 -0.73 -8.37 34.34
C GLY A 84 -1.28 -8.97 33.04
N VAL A 85 -2.13 -10.00 33.15
CA VAL A 85 -2.80 -10.64 32.02
C VAL A 85 -3.75 -9.67 31.30
N PHE A 86 -4.58 -8.95 32.05
CA PHE A 86 -5.49 -7.93 31.53
C PHE A 86 -4.73 -6.79 30.85
N GLY A 87 -3.65 -6.31 31.48
CA GLY A 87 -2.77 -5.27 30.96
C GLY A 87 -2.16 -5.66 29.61
N PHE A 88 -1.56 -6.85 29.53
CA PHE A 88 -0.93 -7.32 28.30
C PHE A 88 -1.95 -7.50 27.16
N VAL A 89 -3.09 -8.14 27.46
CA VAL A 89 -4.15 -8.35 26.48
C VAL A 89 -4.73 -7.02 25.98
N GLY A 90 -5.03 -6.10 26.89
CA GLY A 90 -5.54 -4.77 26.56
C GLY A 90 -4.57 -3.97 25.70
N THR A 91 -3.27 -4.03 26.04
CA THR A 91 -2.21 -3.40 25.26
C THR A 91 -2.13 -3.97 23.85
N GLY A 92 -2.24 -5.30 23.70
CA GLY A 92 -2.25 -5.96 22.40
C GLY A 92 -3.36 -5.45 21.48
N TYR A 93 -4.60 -5.38 21.98
CA TYR A 93 -5.72 -4.84 21.20
C TYR A 93 -5.59 -3.35 20.91
N ALA A 94 -5.11 -2.56 21.87
CA ALA A 94 -4.88 -1.14 21.65
C ALA A 94 -3.83 -0.90 20.55
N LEU A 95 -2.74 -1.68 20.56
CA LEU A 95 -1.72 -1.63 19.52
C LEU A 95 -2.23 -2.08 18.16
N GLU A 96 -3.05 -3.14 18.10
CA GLU A 96 -3.69 -3.57 16.86
C GLU A 96 -4.63 -2.48 16.30
N ALA A 97 -5.46 -1.88 17.15
CA ALA A 97 -6.36 -0.80 16.76
C ALA A 97 -5.57 0.41 16.22
N CYS A 98 -4.51 0.81 16.92
CA CYS A 98 -3.58 1.84 16.46
C CYS A 98 -2.92 1.47 15.13
N ALA A 99 -2.49 0.22 14.95
CA ALA A 99 -1.89 -0.22 13.68
C ALA A 99 -2.89 -0.16 12.52
N ARG A 100 -4.17 -0.49 12.75
CA ARG A 100 -5.22 -0.36 11.73
C ARG A 100 -5.47 1.09 11.35
N LEU A 101 -5.55 1.98 12.33
CA LEU A 101 -5.70 3.41 12.08
C LEU A 101 -4.49 3.98 11.32
N GLU A 102 -3.29 3.52 11.66
CA GLU A 102 -2.05 3.90 10.97
C GLU A 102 -2.06 3.50 9.50
N VAL A 103 -2.45 2.27 9.20
CA VAL A 103 -2.61 1.79 7.82
C VAL A 103 -3.68 2.60 7.09
N GLY A 104 -4.79 2.93 7.76
CA GLY A 104 -5.82 3.81 7.23
C GLY A 104 -5.29 5.21 6.87
N TRP A 105 -4.42 5.77 7.70
CA TRP A 105 -3.75 7.05 7.45
C TRP A 105 -2.78 7.00 6.26
N HIS A 106 -1.99 5.93 6.15
CA HIS A 106 -1.12 5.72 4.97
C HIS A 106 -1.94 5.61 3.69
N ARG A 107 -3.09 4.94 3.74
CA ARG A 107 -4.03 4.84 2.62
C ARG A 107 -4.64 6.19 2.27
N SER A 108 -5.14 6.96 3.23
CA SER A 108 -5.84 8.22 2.96
C SER A 108 -4.91 9.32 2.47
N ILE A 109 -3.70 9.45 3.05
CA ILE A 109 -2.78 10.53 2.72
C ILE A 109 -1.87 10.16 1.54
N LEU A 110 -1.31 8.95 1.54
CA LEU A 110 -0.33 8.53 0.54
C LEU A 110 -0.92 7.71 -0.59
N GLY A 111 -2.14 7.18 -0.43
CA GLY A 111 -2.73 6.24 -1.39
C GLY A 111 -2.01 4.90 -1.43
N VAL A 112 -1.26 4.55 -0.38
CA VAL A 112 -0.50 3.30 -0.31
C VAL A 112 -1.18 2.33 0.64
N ASP A 113 -1.62 1.20 0.11
CA ASP A 113 -2.16 0.11 0.91
C ASP A 113 -1.03 -0.73 1.52
N ILE A 114 -1.00 -0.80 2.85
CA ILE A 114 -0.08 -1.64 3.61
C ILE A 114 -0.91 -2.78 4.20
N PRO A 115 -0.70 -4.05 3.81
CA PRO A 115 -1.50 -5.15 4.31
C PRO A 115 -1.15 -5.42 5.78
N LEU A 116 -2.10 -5.20 6.70
CA LEU A 116 -1.97 -5.61 8.10
C LEU A 116 -2.51 -7.03 8.28
N THR A 117 -1.63 -7.99 8.55
CA THR A 117 -2.00 -9.42 8.72
C THR A 117 -2.30 -9.82 10.16
N LEU A 118 -2.06 -8.94 11.13
CA LEU A 118 -2.37 -9.21 12.53
C LEU A 118 -3.88 -9.06 12.73
N GLN A 119 -4.53 -10.14 13.15
CA GLN A 119 -5.91 -10.16 13.61
C GLN A 119 -5.95 -10.85 14.97
N LEU A 120 -6.16 -10.08 16.04
CA LEU A 120 -6.29 -10.69 17.36
C LEU A 120 -7.67 -11.36 17.50
N PRO A 121 -7.78 -12.45 18.28
CA PRO A 121 -9.05 -13.16 18.43
C PRO A 121 -10.12 -12.25 19.03
N VAL A 122 -11.35 -12.21 18.50
CA VAL A 122 -12.37 -11.25 18.94
C VAL A 122 -13.06 -11.67 20.25
N ARG A 123 -13.09 -12.96 20.58
CA ARG A 123 -13.79 -13.50 21.76
C ARG A 123 -13.05 -14.69 22.38
N GLY A 124 -13.08 -14.79 23.70
CA GLY A 124 -12.56 -15.94 24.45
C GLY A 124 -12.29 -15.63 25.92
N ARG A 125 -12.02 -16.68 26.72
CA ARG A 125 -11.49 -16.52 28.08
C ARG A 125 -10.08 -15.92 28.03
N LEU A 126 -9.74 -15.11 29.03
CA LEU A 126 -8.52 -14.27 29.03
C LEU A 126 -7.21 -15.06 29.12
N LEU A 127 -7.13 -16.08 29.97
CA LEU A 127 -5.92 -16.92 30.12
C LEU A 127 -5.45 -17.58 28.79
N PRO A 128 -6.32 -18.32 28.06
CA PRO A 128 -5.91 -18.91 26.78
C PRO A 128 -5.70 -17.86 25.68
N LEU A 129 -6.30 -16.69 25.80
CA LEU A 129 -6.05 -15.57 24.89
C LEU A 129 -4.66 -14.97 25.11
N PHE A 130 -4.29 -14.69 26.36
CA PHE A 130 -2.95 -14.26 26.75
C PHE A 130 -1.87 -15.25 26.30
N GLY A 131 -2.07 -16.54 26.56
CA GLY A 131 -1.13 -17.57 26.13
C GLY A 131 -0.94 -17.63 24.61
N ARG A 132 -1.97 -17.34 23.82
CA ARG A 132 -1.87 -17.21 22.35
C ARG A 132 -1.13 -15.94 21.95
N MET A 133 -1.45 -14.80 22.57
CA MET A 133 -0.83 -13.50 22.26
C MET A 133 0.68 -13.47 22.58
N VAL A 134 1.09 -14.00 23.72
CA VAL A 134 2.51 -14.09 24.10
C VAL A 134 3.31 -14.96 23.13
N ARG A 135 2.67 -15.96 22.49
CA ARG A 135 3.30 -16.81 21.49
C ARG A 135 3.20 -16.27 20.06
N ASP A 136 2.39 -15.24 19.83
CA ASP A 136 2.19 -14.68 18.50
C ASP A 136 3.36 -13.77 18.10
N LEU A 137 4.20 -14.28 17.20
CA LEU A 137 5.35 -13.56 16.67
C LEU A 137 4.95 -12.25 15.96
N ARG A 138 3.72 -12.16 15.43
CA ARG A 138 3.22 -10.96 14.74
C ARG A 138 3.02 -9.80 15.72
N LEU A 139 2.55 -10.10 16.94
CA LEU A 139 2.37 -9.10 18.00
C LEU A 139 3.73 -8.56 18.47
N TRP A 140 4.72 -9.43 18.69
CA TRP A 140 6.08 -9.01 19.05
C TRP A 140 6.74 -8.17 17.97
N ARG A 141 6.53 -8.51 16.70
CA ARG A 141 7.02 -7.71 15.57
C ARG A 141 6.36 -6.33 15.52
N LEU A 142 5.06 -6.24 15.84
CA LEU A 142 4.36 -4.96 15.95
C LEU A 142 4.92 -4.11 17.11
N MET A 143 5.15 -4.71 18.27
CA MET A 143 5.77 -4.01 19.41
C MET A 143 7.18 -3.51 19.08
N ALA A 144 8.00 -4.36 18.44
CA ALA A 144 9.33 -3.98 17.97
C ALA A 144 9.28 -2.86 16.93
N TYR A 145 8.31 -2.91 16.00
CA TYR A 145 8.08 -1.84 15.03
C TYR A 145 7.79 -0.50 15.70
N GLN A 146 6.90 -0.46 16.71
CA GLN A 146 6.58 0.80 17.40
C GLN A 146 7.81 1.39 18.13
N LEU A 147 8.63 0.53 18.76
CA LEU A 147 9.86 0.97 19.42
C LEU A 147 10.90 1.53 18.44
N VAL A 148 11.13 0.84 17.31
CA VAL A 148 12.09 1.29 16.28
C VAL A 148 11.59 2.53 15.55
N ARG A 149 10.28 2.66 15.37
CA ARG A 149 9.69 3.77 14.62
C ARG A 149 9.81 5.09 15.36
N LEU A 150 9.70 5.14 16.69
CA LEU A 150 9.77 6.39 17.45
C LEU A 150 11.01 7.25 17.13
N PRO A 151 12.25 6.74 17.26
CA PRO A 151 13.43 7.53 16.95
C PRO A 151 13.48 7.91 15.47
N VAL A 152 13.05 7.02 14.57
CA VAL A 152 13.00 7.30 13.12
C VAL A 152 12.01 8.42 12.81
N ALA A 153 10.81 8.39 13.40
CA ALA A 153 9.77 9.39 13.22
C ALA A 153 10.22 10.74 13.78
N LEU A 154 10.80 10.78 14.98
CA LEU A 154 11.35 12.00 15.57
C LEU A 154 12.45 12.61 14.69
N LEU A 155 13.41 11.79 14.26
CA LEU A 155 14.51 12.23 13.40
C LEU A 155 13.97 12.80 12.09
N THR A 156 13.13 12.03 11.39
CA THR A 156 12.61 12.45 10.08
C THR A 156 11.62 13.62 10.17
N GLY A 157 10.84 13.72 11.25
CA GLY A 157 10.00 14.88 11.51
C GLY A 157 10.82 16.13 11.79
N ALA A 158 11.84 16.04 12.65
CA ALA A 158 12.75 17.15 12.95
C ALA A 158 13.50 17.61 11.70
N LEU A 159 14.05 16.67 10.91
CA LEU A 159 14.71 16.97 9.64
C LEU A 159 13.75 17.60 8.63
N THR A 160 12.47 17.20 8.60
CA THR A 160 11.45 17.82 7.75
C THR A 160 11.19 19.26 8.18
N LEU A 161 11.06 19.51 9.49
CA LEU A 161 10.91 20.87 10.03
C LEU A 161 12.12 21.73 9.69
N LEU A 162 13.33 21.22 9.92
CA LEU A 162 14.58 21.93 9.59
C LEU A 162 14.70 22.22 8.09
N ALA A 163 14.34 21.26 7.25
CA ALA A 163 14.37 21.43 5.80
C ALA A 163 13.45 22.56 5.33
N TRP A 164 12.31 22.79 5.98
CA TRP A 164 11.41 23.92 5.67
C TRP A 164 11.75 25.21 6.40
N ALA A 165 12.31 25.14 7.61
CA ALA A 165 12.71 26.30 8.39
C ALA A 165 13.93 26.99 7.77
N LEU A 166 14.89 26.25 7.22
CA LEU A 166 16.10 26.82 6.65
C LEU A 166 15.82 27.78 5.46
N PRO A 167 15.05 27.41 4.42
CA PRO A 167 14.64 28.35 3.38
C PRO A 167 13.88 29.55 3.93
N LEU A 168 13.03 29.36 4.95
CA LEU A 168 12.28 30.46 5.56
C LEU A 168 13.23 31.47 6.23
N VAL A 169 14.19 30.99 7.02
CA VAL A 169 15.20 31.85 7.66
C VAL A 169 16.04 32.56 6.61
N VAL A 170 16.49 31.86 5.57
CA VAL A 170 17.25 32.46 4.46
C VAL A 170 16.41 33.50 3.71
N ALA A 171 15.11 33.27 3.54
CA ALA A 171 14.20 34.24 2.92
C ALA A 171 14.04 35.51 3.77
N VAL A 172 13.93 35.38 5.10
CA VAL A 172 13.90 36.53 6.01
C VAL A 172 15.22 37.30 5.95
N ILE A 173 16.36 36.60 5.99
CA ILE A 173 17.69 37.21 5.83
C ILE A 173 17.77 37.94 4.48
N ALA A 174 17.37 37.29 3.39
CA ALA A 174 17.36 37.87 2.05
C ALA A 174 16.51 39.15 1.99
N ALA A 175 15.33 39.16 2.64
CA ALA A 175 14.46 40.32 2.69
C ALA A 175 15.11 41.49 3.48
N VAL A 176 15.73 41.21 4.63
CA VAL A 176 16.43 42.24 5.42
C VAL A 176 17.60 42.83 4.62
N PHE A 177 18.43 41.98 4.01
CA PHE A 177 19.53 42.42 3.15
C PHE A 177 19.02 43.25 1.97
N PHE A 178 17.93 42.84 1.33
CA PHE A 178 17.34 43.57 0.22
C PHE A 178 16.85 44.97 0.63
N VAL A 179 16.20 45.09 1.80
CA VAL A 179 15.77 46.38 2.34
C VAL A 179 16.97 47.27 2.65
N ASP A 180 18.00 46.73 3.31
CA ASP A 180 19.20 47.48 3.68
C ASP A 180 19.93 48.02 2.43
N LEU A 181 20.09 47.18 1.40
CA LEU A 181 20.62 47.58 0.09
C LEU A 181 19.77 48.68 -0.56
N THR A 182 18.45 48.57 -0.47
CA THR A 182 17.53 49.57 -1.04
C THR A 182 17.69 50.91 -0.34
N VAL A 183 17.73 50.93 1.01
CA VAL A 183 17.93 52.15 1.80
C VAL A 183 19.32 52.76 1.57
N ALA A 184 20.37 51.94 1.53
CA ALA A 184 21.72 52.38 1.21
C ALA A 184 21.82 52.96 -0.20
N SER A 185 21.11 52.39 -1.18
CA SER A 185 21.10 52.89 -2.57
C SER A 185 20.46 54.28 -2.69
N ILE A 186 19.48 54.61 -1.85
CA ILE A 186 18.83 55.93 -1.79
C ILE A 186 19.75 56.95 -1.10
N ASN A 187 20.41 56.56 0.00
CA ASN A 187 21.20 57.48 0.82
C ASN A 187 22.66 57.66 0.35
N ARG A 188 23.25 56.69 -0.36
CA ARG A 188 24.67 56.71 -0.81
C ARG A 188 24.85 56.12 -2.22
N PRO A 189 24.55 56.89 -3.28
CA PRO A 189 24.47 56.37 -4.66
C PRO A 189 25.80 55.86 -5.25
N TYR A 190 26.96 56.24 -4.68
CA TYR A 190 28.29 55.85 -5.18
C TYR A 190 28.80 54.49 -4.67
N LEU A 191 28.19 53.88 -3.65
CA LEU A 191 28.58 52.56 -3.11
C LEU A 191 27.97 51.38 -3.90
N ARG A 192 27.29 51.66 -5.02
CA ARG A 192 26.44 50.73 -5.78
C ARG A 192 27.14 49.49 -6.37
N HIS A 193 28.47 49.42 -6.40
CA HIS A 193 29.20 48.45 -7.25
C HIS A 193 30.03 47.39 -6.47
N GLY A 194 30.00 47.35 -5.13
CA GLY A 194 30.95 46.55 -4.35
C GLY A 194 30.46 45.22 -3.78
N ASP A 195 29.18 45.10 -3.43
CA ASP A 195 28.73 43.98 -2.60
C ASP A 195 28.26 42.79 -3.43
N VAL A 196 29.21 42.04 -4.01
CA VAL A 196 28.97 40.75 -4.69
C VAL A 196 28.18 39.77 -3.79
N TRP A 197 28.30 39.92 -2.47
CA TRP A 197 27.63 39.13 -1.45
C TRP A 197 26.15 39.50 -1.23
N ALA A 198 25.68 40.63 -1.74
CA ALA A 198 24.29 41.09 -1.64
C ALA A 198 23.28 40.07 -2.20
N GLY A 199 23.66 39.36 -3.26
CA GLY A 199 22.84 38.33 -3.89
C GLY A 199 22.97 36.94 -3.25
N ALA A 200 23.91 36.74 -2.32
CA ALA A 200 24.20 35.41 -1.77
C ALA A 200 23.00 34.76 -1.05
N PRO A 201 22.19 35.47 -0.23
CA PRO A 201 20.99 34.90 0.38
C PRO A 201 19.92 34.49 -0.65
N LEU A 202 19.72 35.29 -1.70
CA LEU A 202 18.79 34.99 -2.78
C LEU A 202 19.23 33.77 -3.60
N LEU A 203 20.54 33.67 -3.88
CA LEU A 203 21.13 32.53 -4.59
C LEU A 203 21.01 31.24 -3.75
N LEU A 204 21.29 31.33 -2.45
CA LEU A 204 21.12 30.22 -1.52
C LEU A 204 19.65 29.78 -1.43
N LEU A 205 18.71 30.73 -1.37
CA LEU A 205 17.27 30.44 -1.36
C LEU A 205 16.83 29.74 -2.66
N ALA A 206 17.30 30.22 -3.81
CA ALA A 206 17.03 29.65 -5.12
C ALA A 206 17.56 28.20 -5.24
N LEU A 207 18.62 27.86 -4.51
CA LEU A 207 19.16 26.49 -4.43
C LEU A 207 18.37 25.62 -3.44
N LEU A 208 18.00 26.14 -2.27
CA LEU A 208 17.36 25.36 -1.20
C LEU A 208 15.91 24.98 -1.51
N ILE A 209 15.11 25.92 -2.02
CA ILE A 209 13.68 25.73 -2.31
C ILE A 209 13.40 24.47 -3.16
N PRO A 210 14.09 24.22 -4.30
CA PRO A 210 13.83 23.04 -5.10
C PRO A 210 14.34 21.75 -4.45
N VAL A 211 15.36 21.79 -3.60
CA VAL A 211 15.98 20.59 -2.98
C VAL A 211 15.10 19.98 -1.88
N VAL A 212 14.44 20.83 -1.09
CA VAL A 212 13.64 20.42 0.08
C VAL A 212 12.54 19.39 -0.25
N PRO A 213 11.71 19.57 -1.30
CA PRO A 213 10.74 18.57 -1.75
C PRO A 213 11.31 17.18 -2.04
N TYR A 214 12.49 17.11 -2.67
CA TYR A 214 13.12 15.83 -2.99
C TYR A 214 13.63 15.13 -1.74
N LEU A 215 14.23 15.90 -0.82
CA LEU A 215 14.68 15.38 0.48
C LEU A 215 13.51 14.80 1.27
N VAL A 216 12.38 15.52 1.35
CA VAL A 216 11.15 15.05 2.01
C VAL A 216 10.62 13.76 1.38
N ARG A 217 10.55 13.68 0.05
CA ARG A 217 10.11 12.47 -0.65
C ARG A 217 11.05 11.28 -0.41
N TRP A 218 12.36 11.54 -0.37
CA TRP A 218 13.36 10.52 -0.05
C TRP A 218 13.16 9.98 1.37
N MET A 219 13.01 10.87 2.37
CA MET A 219 12.77 10.48 3.77
C MET A 219 11.45 9.71 3.94
N GLN A 220 10.40 10.10 3.22
CA GLN A 220 9.14 9.38 3.19
C GLN A 220 9.31 7.96 2.62
N ALA A 221 10.09 7.79 1.56
CA ALA A 221 10.35 6.47 0.98
C ALA A 221 11.02 5.54 2.00
N TRP A 222 11.93 6.06 2.82
CA TRP A 222 12.54 5.29 3.92
C TRP A 222 11.53 4.87 4.99
N GLN A 223 10.66 5.79 5.44
CA GLN A 223 9.61 5.43 6.40
C GLN A 223 8.68 4.36 5.83
N LEU A 224 8.31 4.46 4.55
CA LEU A 224 7.46 3.48 3.89
C LEU A 224 8.17 2.13 3.73
N ALA A 225 9.48 2.12 3.45
CA ALA A 225 10.27 0.90 3.41
C ALA A 225 10.33 0.21 4.77
N LEU A 226 10.49 0.98 5.86
CA LEU A 226 10.45 0.47 7.24
C LEU A 226 9.07 -0.13 7.56
N ALA A 227 7.99 0.61 7.27
CA ALA A 227 6.62 0.13 7.46
C ALA A 227 6.36 -1.16 6.66
N ARG A 228 6.80 -1.24 5.39
CA ARG A 228 6.71 -2.46 4.58
C ARG A 228 7.56 -3.61 5.12
N ARG A 229 8.74 -3.35 5.67
CA ARG A 229 9.62 -4.41 6.20
C ARG A 229 9.01 -5.08 7.43
N TYR A 230 8.38 -4.31 8.32
CA TYR A 230 7.86 -4.78 9.60
C TYR A 230 6.37 -5.11 9.59
N LEU A 231 5.55 -4.33 8.87
CA LEU A 231 4.11 -4.56 8.74
C LEU A 231 3.79 -5.33 7.45
N GLY A 232 4.44 -4.92 6.36
CA GLY A 232 4.14 -5.37 4.99
C GLY A 232 4.95 -6.54 4.46
N GLN A 233 5.50 -7.42 5.31
CA GLN A 233 5.72 -8.78 4.83
C GLN A 233 4.34 -9.35 4.55
N LEU A 234 3.86 -9.15 3.31
CA LEU A 234 2.80 -9.94 2.70
C LEU A 234 3.02 -11.35 3.20
N SER A 235 2.05 -11.91 3.93
CA SER A 235 2.14 -13.33 4.22
C SER A 235 2.39 -14.02 2.88
N ALA A 236 3.30 -14.98 2.83
CA ALA A 236 3.48 -15.80 1.62
C ALA A 236 2.12 -16.29 1.09
N GLU A 237 1.15 -16.45 2.00
CA GLU A 237 -0.28 -16.68 1.77
C GLU A 237 -1.00 -15.61 0.94
N GLN A 238 -0.75 -14.30 1.08
CA GLN A 238 -1.39 -13.26 0.27
C GLN A 238 -0.81 -13.19 -1.15
N LEU A 239 0.51 -13.40 -1.28
CA LEU A 239 1.13 -13.55 -2.59
C LEU A 239 0.66 -14.84 -3.27
N ALA A 240 0.59 -15.94 -2.52
CA ALA A 240 0.04 -17.21 -2.99
C ALA A 240 -1.45 -17.11 -3.31
N ALA A 241 -2.26 -16.39 -2.53
CA ALA A 241 -3.68 -16.17 -2.80
C ALA A 241 -3.87 -15.33 -4.06
N ARG A 242 -3.00 -14.35 -4.31
CA ARG A 242 -3.07 -13.53 -5.53
C ARG A 242 -2.56 -14.27 -6.76
N VAL A 243 -1.54 -15.10 -6.61
CA VAL A 243 -1.09 -16.04 -7.65
C VAL A 243 -2.21 -17.04 -7.95
N PHE A 244 -2.84 -17.61 -6.92
CA PHE A 244 -3.97 -18.53 -7.05
C PHE A 244 -5.17 -17.85 -7.72
N GLU A 245 -5.52 -16.61 -7.33
CA GLU A 245 -6.59 -15.84 -7.98
C GLU A 245 -6.27 -15.55 -9.46
N VAL A 246 -5.02 -15.24 -9.78
CA VAL A 246 -4.59 -15.02 -11.17
C VAL A 246 -4.62 -16.32 -11.97
N GLU A 247 -4.15 -17.43 -11.40
CA GLU A 247 -4.18 -18.74 -12.05
C GLU A 247 -5.62 -19.22 -12.24
N GLN A 248 -6.49 -19.03 -11.25
CA GLN A 248 -7.91 -19.36 -11.34
C GLN A 248 -8.63 -18.51 -12.40
N ARG A 249 -8.37 -17.20 -12.46
CA ARG A 249 -8.92 -16.34 -13.54
C ARG A 249 -8.39 -16.74 -14.91
N ARG A 250 -7.14 -17.23 -14.98
CA ARG A 250 -6.54 -17.72 -16.22
C ARG A 250 -7.17 -19.04 -16.65
N GLU A 251 -7.41 -19.96 -15.72
CA GLU A 251 -8.14 -21.20 -15.97
C GLU A 251 -9.57 -20.91 -16.43
N ASP A 252 -10.28 -20.00 -15.77
CA ASP A 252 -11.63 -19.58 -16.16
C ASP A 252 -11.65 -18.95 -17.57
N ALA A 253 -10.69 -18.06 -17.86
CA ALA A 253 -10.56 -17.45 -19.18
C ALA A 253 -10.20 -18.48 -20.27
N MET A 254 -9.33 -19.44 -19.97
CA MET A 254 -8.97 -20.54 -20.88
C MET A 254 -10.16 -21.49 -21.11
N ALA A 255 -10.92 -21.81 -20.07
CA ALA A 255 -12.12 -22.63 -20.17
C ALA A 255 -13.22 -21.94 -21.00
N ALA A 256 -13.39 -20.63 -20.80
CA ALA A 256 -14.29 -19.82 -21.61
C ALA A 256 -13.84 -19.78 -23.09
N ALA A 257 -12.55 -19.57 -23.34
CA ALA A 257 -11.99 -19.56 -24.70
C ALA A 257 -12.12 -20.93 -25.40
N GLU A 258 -11.87 -22.03 -24.70
CA GLU A 258 -12.02 -23.40 -25.25
C GLU A 258 -13.48 -23.73 -25.53
N THR A 259 -14.41 -23.28 -24.67
CA THR A 259 -15.85 -23.43 -24.89
C THR A 259 -16.29 -22.68 -26.14
N GLU A 260 -15.85 -21.43 -26.30
CA GLU A 260 -16.17 -20.62 -27.48
C GLU A 260 -15.53 -21.22 -28.75
N ARG A 261 -14.29 -21.73 -28.67
CA ARG A 261 -13.65 -22.40 -29.80
C ARG A 261 -14.45 -23.62 -30.27
N ARG A 262 -14.90 -24.48 -29.35
CA ARG A 262 -15.71 -25.66 -29.68
C ARG A 262 -17.07 -25.29 -30.26
N ARG A 263 -17.64 -24.16 -29.82
CA ARG A 263 -18.86 -23.61 -30.38
C ARG A 263 -18.63 -23.15 -31.82
N ILE A 264 -17.60 -22.34 -32.08
CA ILE A 264 -17.23 -21.90 -33.44
C ILE A 264 -16.93 -23.10 -34.34
N GLU A 265 -16.21 -24.09 -33.85
CA GLU A 265 -15.89 -25.31 -34.61
C GLU A 265 -17.16 -26.08 -35.00
N ARG A 266 -18.12 -26.21 -34.08
CA ARG A 266 -19.42 -26.84 -34.36
C ARG A 266 -20.24 -26.01 -35.34
N ASP A 267 -20.37 -24.72 -35.11
CA ASP A 267 -21.15 -23.81 -35.96
C ASP A 267 -20.58 -23.78 -37.39
N LEU A 268 -19.25 -23.79 -37.52
CA LEU A 268 -18.56 -23.88 -38.81
C LEU A 268 -18.78 -25.24 -39.49
N HIS A 269 -18.67 -26.33 -38.74
CA HIS A 269 -18.86 -27.67 -39.27
C HIS A 269 -20.31 -27.89 -39.74
N ASP A 270 -21.28 -27.53 -38.91
CA ASP A 270 -22.70 -27.71 -39.21
C ASP A 270 -23.14 -26.76 -40.34
N GLY A 271 -22.65 -25.52 -40.36
CA GLY A 271 -22.87 -24.56 -41.44
C GLY A 271 -22.29 -25.05 -42.78
N ALA A 272 -21.03 -25.51 -42.78
CA ALA A 272 -20.39 -26.03 -43.98
C ALA A 272 -21.08 -27.31 -44.49
N GLN A 273 -21.53 -28.20 -43.60
CA GLN A 273 -22.28 -29.39 -43.98
C GLN A 273 -23.61 -29.06 -44.67
N GLN A 274 -24.39 -28.13 -44.11
CA GLN A 274 -25.66 -27.72 -44.71
C GLN A 274 -25.46 -27.13 -46.11
N GLN A 275 -24.43 -26.31 -46.29
CA GLN A 275 -24.09 -25.69 -47.57
C GLN A 275 -23.62 -26.73 -48.60
N LEU A 276 -22.75 -27.67 -48.22
CA LEU A 276 -22.26 -28.71 -49.13
C LEU A 276 -23.37 -29.68 -49.55
N VAL A 277 -24.28 -30.03 -48.65
CA VAL A 277 -25.45 -30.87 -48.97
C VAL A 277 -26.38 -30.16 -49.96
N ALA A 278 -26.69 -28.88 -49.72
CA ALA A 278 -27.52 -28.08 -50.62
C ALA A 278 -26.89 -27.98 -52.02
N LEU A 279 -25.58 -27.71 -52.10
CA LEU A 279 -24.83 -27.64 -53.36
C LEU A 279 -24.82 -28.98 -54.10
N ALA A 280 -24.59 -30.09 -53.39
CA ALA A 280 -24.64 -31.44 -53.98
C ALA A 280 -26.03 -31.78 -54.52
N MET A 281 -27.10 -31.36 -53.84
CA MET A 281 -28.48 -31.54 -54.32
C MET A 281 -28.78 -30.72 -55.57
N LEU A 282 -28.35 -29.45 -55.64
CA LEU A 282 -28.48 -28.59 -56.82
C LEU A 282 -27.76 -29.19 -58.05
N LEU A 283 -26.51 -29.62 -57.85
CA LEU A 283 -25.72 -30.29 -58.90
C LEU A 283 -26.34 -31.63 -59.33
N GLY A 284 -26.86 -32.41 -58.39
CA GLY A 284 -27.57 -33.66 -58.67
C GLY A 284 -28.84 -33.45 -59.50
N ARG A 285 -29.59 -32.36 -59.25
CA ARG A 285 -30.75 -31.97 -60.05
C ARG A 285 -30.35 -31.50 -61.46
N ALA A 286 -29.29 -30.70 -61.58
CA ALA A 286 -28.77 -30.27 -62.87
C ALA A 286 -28.34 -31.48 -63.72
N LYS A 287 -27.62 -32.45 -63.13
CA LYS A 287 -27.18 -33.67 -63.83
C LYS A 287 -28.35 -34.48 -64.40
N ARG A 288 -29.47 -34.60 -63.67
CA ARG A 288 -30.65 -35.33 -64.15
C ARG A 288 -31.40 -34.63 -65.28
N LYS A 289 -31.29 -33.30 -65.36
CA LYS A 289 -31.97 -32.48 -66.36
C LYS A 289 -31.12 -32.18 -67.60
N TYR A 290 -29.85 -32.57 -67.59
CA TYR A 290 -28.85 -32.19 -68.60
C TYR A 290 -29.28 -32.48 -70.03
N ASP A 291 -29.81 -33.68 -70.29
CA ASP A 291 -30.25 -34.10 -71.63
C ASP A 291 -31.71 -33.71 -71.94
N SER A 292 -32.56 -33.55 -70.92
CA SER A 292 -34.01 -33.37 -71.08
C SER A 292 -34.46 -31.90 -71.12
N ASP A 293 -33.73 -31.02 -70.45
CA ASP A 293 -34.12 -29.62 -70.23
C ASP A 293 -32.85 -28.74 -70.04
N PRO A 294 -32.22 -28.32 -71.16
CA PRO A 294 -30.96 -27.58 -71.12
C PRO A 294 -31.07 -26.20 -70.47
N GLU A 295 -32.22 -25.53 -70.59
CA GLU A 295 -32.43 -24.21 -69.97
C GLU A 295 -32.54 -24.32 -68.45
N ALA A 296 -33.32 -25.27 -67.92
CA ALA A 296 -33.37 -25.49 -66.46
C ALA A 296 -32.03 -26.00 -65.90
N THR A 297 -31.26 -26.75 -66.70
CA THR A 297 -29.90 -27.18 -66.31
C THR A 297 -28.96 -25.99 -66.16
N ARG A 298 -28.99 -25.03 -67.09
CA ARG A 298 -28.20 -23.79 -67.00
C ARG A 298 -28.57 -22.98 -65.76
N ALA A 299 -29.87 -22.82 -65.48
CA ALA A 299 -30.34 -22.11 -64.29
C ALA A 299 -29.86 -22.77 -62.97
N LEU A 300 -29.94 -24.10 -62.86
CA LEU A 300 -29.46 -24.83 -61.68
C LEU A 300 -27.93 -24.77 -61.51
N LEU A 301 -27.18 -24.75 -62.62
CA LEU A 301 -25.73 -24.57 -62.60
C LEU A 301 -25.33 -23.15 -62.15
N GLU A 302 -26.05 -22.13 -62.61
CA GLU A 302 -25.86 -20.74 -62.16
C GLU A 302 -26.17 -20.58 -60.66
N GLU A 303 -27.25 -21.21 -60.19
CA GLU A 303 -27.64 -21.20 -58.78
C GLU A 303 -26.60 -21.92 -57.91
N ALA A 304 -26.12 -23.09 -58.33
CA ALA A 304 -25.03 -23.81 -57.66
C ALA A 304 -23.73 -22.99 -57.62
N HIS A 305 -23.38 -22.33 -58.74
CA HIS A 305 -22.17 -21.50 -58.81
C HIS A 305 -22.26 -20.26 -57.91
N ARG A 306 -23.44 -19.65 -57.81
CA ARG A 306 -23.69 -18.52 -56.90
C ARG A 306 -23.61 -18.95 -55.44
N SER A 307 -24.29 -20.04 -55.08
CA SER A 307 -24.25 -20.61 -53.73
C SER A 307 -22.84 -20.97 -53.28
N ALA A 308 -22.00 -21.53 -54.17
CA ALA A 308 -20.60 -21.80 -53.88
C ALA A 308 -19.76 -20.53 -53.67
N LYS A 309 -20.03 -19.44 -54.41
CA LYS A 309 -19.37 -18.15 -54.19
C LYS A 309 -19.75 -17.53 -52.86
N ASP A 310 -21.04 -17.55 -52.51
CA ASP A 310 -21.55 -16.98 -51.26
C ASP A 310 -20.95 -17.71 -50.04
N ALA A 311 -20.85 -19.05 -50.09
CA ALA A 311 -20.20 -19.86 -49.06
C ALA A 311 -18.71 -19.51 -48.87
N ILE A 312 -17.96 -19.26 -49.95
CA ILE A 312 -16.55 -18.85 -49.89
C ILE A 312 -16.41 -17.45 -49.26
N VAL A 313 -17.34 -16.54 -49.55
CA VAL A 313 -17.36 -15.19 -48.96
C VAL A 313 -17.63 -15.27 -47.46
N GLU A 314 -18.64 -16.04 -47.04
CA GLU A 314 -19.01 -16.23 -45.64
C GLU A 314 -17.85 -16.84 -44.83
N LEU A 315 -17.19 -17.87 -45.35
CA LEU A 315 -15.99 -18.45 -44.71
C LEU A 315 -14.86 -17.43 -44.56
N ARG A 316 -14.64 -16.60 -45.59
CA ARG A 316 -13.60 -15.57 -45.59
C ARG A 316 -13.91 -14.43 -44.60
N GLU A 317 -15.17 -14.08 -44.42
CA GLU A 317 -15.61 -13.12 -43.41
C GLU A 317 -15.43 -13.69 -42.00
N LEU A 318 -15.80 -14.95 -41.77
CA LEU A 318 -15.59 -15.65 -40.50
C LEU A 318 -14.10 -15.71 -40.11
N THR A 319 -13.22 -15.98 -41.07
CA THR A 319 -11.76 -16.08 -40.84
C THR A 319 -11.10 -14.71 -40.61
N ARG A 320 -11.76 -13.60 -40.97
CA ARG A 320 -11.27 -12.22 -40.75
C ARG A 320 -11.85 -11.55 -39.50
N GLY A 321 -12.97 -12.08 -38.98
CA GLY A 321 -13.64 -11.58 -37.78
C GLY A 321 -13.13 -12.18 -36.46
N LEU A 322 -12.24 -13.16 -36.53
CA LEU A 322 -11.49 -13.76 -35.41
C LEU A 322 -10.06 -13.19 -35.36
#